data_AF-X0X216-F1
#
_entry.id   AF-X0X216-F1
#
_cell.length_a   1.000
_cell.length_b   1.000
_cell.length_c   1.000
_cell.angle_alpha   90.00
_cell.angle_beta   90.00
_cell.angle_gamma   90.00
#
_symmetry.space_group_name_H-M   'P 1'
#
loop_
_entity.id
_entity.type
_entity.pdbx_description
1 polymer ?
#
loop_
_entity_poly.entity_id
_entity_poly.type
_entity_poly.pdbx_seq_one_letter_code
_entity_poly.pdbx_strand_id
1 'polypeptide(L)' 'AEKDFNFDFLIEVIDNSPFLLGKKGKEPFFVFFDWVIKPTNYQKIIEGNYIDKNQKFKGIKEWLNES' A
#
# COMPACT_ATOMS: atom_id res chain seq x y z
N ALA A 1 15.06 10.37 -13.35
CA ALA A 1 14.40 10.80 -12.10
C ALA A 1 13.64 9.61 -11.59
N GLU A 2 13.75 9.29 -10.29
CA GLU A 2 12.83 8.35 -9.64
C GLU A 2 11.42 8.68 -10.10
N LYS A 3 10.74 7.74 -10.76
CA LYS A 3 9.33 7.88 -11.12
C LYS A 3 8.59 8.14 -9.81
N ASP A 4 7.97 9.31 -9.75
CA ASP A 4 7.46 9.94 -8.54
C ASP A 4 6.73 8.94 -7.64
N PHE A 5 7.25 8.79 -6.42
CA PHE A 5 6.52 8.10 -5.37
C PHE A 5 5.21 8.84 -5.17
N ASN A 6 4.09 8.15 -5.41
CA ASN A 6 2.80 8.72 -5.13
C ASN A 6 2.46 8.48 -3.65
N PHE A 7 2.85 9.43 -2.81
CA PHE A 7 2.64 9.34 -1.36
C PHE A 7 1.14 9.32 -1.00
N ASP A 8 0.30 10.07 -1.71
CA ASP A 8 -1.12 10.14 -1.41
C ASP A 8 -1.81 8.79 -1.62
N PHE A 9 -1.59 8.17 -2.79
CA PHE A 9 -2.05 6.82 -3.08
C PHE A 9 -1.49 5.79 -2.10
N LEU A 10 -0.22 5.92 -1.74
CA LEU A 10 0.44 5.00 -0.81
C LEU A 10 -0.20 5.06 0.58
N ILE A 11 -0.49 6.26 1.10
CA ILE A 11 -1.17 6.46 2.38
C ILE A 11 -2.60 5.89 2.31
N GLU A 12 -3.33 6.09 1.22
CA GLU A 12 -4.67 5.52 1.05
C GLU A 12 -4.65 3.99 1.10
N VAL A 13 -3.71 3.35 0.40
CA VAL A 13 -3.59 1.89 0.42
C VAL A 13 -3.22 1.37 1.81
N ILE A 14 -2.34 2.07 2.53
CA ILE A 14 -1.96 1.72 3.90
C ILE A 14 -3.16 1.81 4.83
N ASP A 15 -3.92 2.91 4.80
CA ASP A 15 -5.08 3.12 5.66
C ASP A 15 -6.18 2.06 5.44
N ASN A 16 -6.27 1.56 4.21
CA ASN A 16 -7.21 0.50 3.85
C ASN A 16 -6.68 -0.92 4.07
N SER A 17 -5.45 -1.12 4.52
CA SER A 17 -4.87 -2.44 4.75
C SER A 17 -4.69 -2.75 6.24
N PRO A 18 -5.54 -3.61 6.83
CA PRO A 18 -5.35 -4.09 8.20
C PRO A 18 -3.98 -4.74 8.45
N PHE A 19 -3.38 -5.34 7.41
CA PHE A 19 -2.04 -5.92 7.50
C PHE A 19 -0.96 -4.82 7.59
N LEU A 20 -0.98 -3.82 6.71
CA LEU A 20 0.00 -2.73 6.74
C LEU A 20 -0.14 -1.85 7.99
N LEU A 21 -1.34 -1.76 8.57
CA LEU A 21 -1.60 -1.13 9.86
C LEU A 21 -1.21 -1.99 11.08
N GLY A 22 -0.70 -3.21 10.87
CA GLY A 22 -0.34 -4.12 11.96
C GLY A 22 -1.54 -4.69 12.75
N LYS A 23 -2.76 -4.50 12.24
CA LYS A 23 -4.03 -4.97 12.85
C LYS A 23 -4.38 -6.41 12.50
N LYS A 24 -3.62 -7.05 11.60
CA LYS A 24 -3.89 -8.41 11.10
C LYS A 24 -2.61 -9.25 11.10
N GLY A 25 -2.61 -10.33 11.87
CA GLY A 25 -1.48 -11.25 12.02
C GLY A 25 -1.57 -12.02 13.34
N LYS A 26 -0.81 -13.12 13.45
CA LYS A 26 -0.63 -13.79 14.75
C LYS A 26 0.42 -13.08 15.61
N GLU A 27 1.44 -12.52 14.97
CA GLU A 27 2.52 -11.78 15.59
C GLU A 27 2.36 -10.28 15.32
N PRO A 28 2.82 -9.40 16.23
CA PRO A 28 2.89 -7.96 15.97
C PRO A 28 3.77 -7.67 14.74
N PHE A 29 3.18 -7.03 13.73
CA PHE A 29 3.89 -6.57 12.54
C PHE A 29 3.79 -5.05 12.46
N PHE A 30 4.93 -4.37 12.38
CA PHE A 30 4.99 -2.92 12.29
C PHE A 30 5.67 -2.54 10.98
N VAL A 31 4.98 -1.73 10.19
CA VAL A 31 5.49 -1.17 8.95
C VAL A 31 6.00 0.24 9.21
N PHE A 32 7.27 0.49 8.87
CA PHE A 32 7.90 1.80 8.93
C PHE A 32 8.07 2.39 7.52
N PHE A 33 8.27 3.69 7.41
CA PHE A 33 8.39 4.38 6.12
C PHE A 33 9.49 3.78 5.23
N ASP A 34 10.65 3.44 5.79
CA ASP A 34 11.76 2.79 5.08
C ASP A 34 11.35 1.44 4.48
N TRP A 35 10.52 0.67 5.20
CA TRP A 35 10.00 -0.59 4.69
C TRP A 35 9.06 -0.37 3.50
N VAL A 36 8.20 0.64 3.58
CA VAL A 36 7.22 0.96 2.53
C VAL A 36 7.90 1.43 1.25
N ILE A 37 8.87 2.34 1.36
CA ILE A 37 9.57 2.92 0.19
C ILE A 37 10.59 1.97 -0.43
N LYS A 38 10.92 0.85 0.24
CA LYS A 38 11.76 -0.18 -0.36
C LYS A 38 11.12 -0.63 -1.68
N PRO A 39 11.84 -0.60 -2.83
CA PRO A 39 11.25 -0.82 -4.15
C PRO A 39 10.41 -2.12 -4.25
N THR A 40 10.87 -3.19 -3.62
CA THR A 40 10.18 -4.49 -3.60
C THR A 40 8.85 -4.47 -2.87
N ASN A 41 8.72 -3.64 -1.82
CA ASN A 41 7.51 -3.53 -1.03
C ASN A 41 6.58 -2.50 -1.64
N TYR A 42 7.11 -1.36 -2.08
CA TYR A 42 6.36 -0.35 -2.81
C TYR A 42 5.62 -0.97 -4.00
N GLN A 43 6.32 -1.73 -4.85
CA GLN A 43 5.71 -2.42 -5.98
C GLN A 43 4.53 -3.30 -5.54
N LYS A 44 4.71 -4.08 -4.46
CA LYS A 44 3.66 -4.96 -3.96
C LYS A 44 2.45 -4.20 -3.42
N ILE A 45 2.67 -3.06 -2.78
CA ILE A 45 1.62 -2.19 -2.25
C ILE A 45 0.81 -1.59 -3.39
N ILE A 46 1.47 -1.04 -4.43
CA ILE A 46 0.76 -0.45 -5.57
C ILE A 46 0.05 -1.49 -6.47
N GLU A 47 0.44 -2.76 -6.35
CA GLU A 47 -0.25 -3.91 -6.95
C GLU A 47 -1.36 -4.48 -6.04
N GLY A 48 -1.51 -3.98 -4.81
CA GLY A 48 -2.59 -4.35 -3.91
C GLY A 48 -2.41 -5.68 -3.17
N ASN A 49 -1.19 -6.23 -3.13
CA ASN A 49 -0.91 -7.54 -2.52
C ASN A 49 -1.23 -7.63 -1.02
N TYR A 50 -1.38 -6.48 -0.36
CA TYR A 50 -1.64 -6.38 1.09
C TYR A 50 -3.07 -5.92 1.43
N ILE A 51 -3.92 -5.76 0.43
CA ILE A 51 -5.32 -5.36 0.62
C ILE A 51 -6.14 -6.59 0.97
N ASP A 52 -7.21 -6.42 1.75
CA ASP A 52 -8.08 -7.55 2.06
C ASP A 52 -8.79 -8.05 0.79
N LYS A 53 -8.98 -9.36 0.66
CA LYS A 53 -9.59 -9.99 -0.53
C LYS A 53 -11.03 -9.54 -0.74
N ASN A 54 -11.66 -9.01 0.30
CA ASN A 54 -13.03 -8.50 0.27
C ASN A 54 -13.11 -7.02 -0.13
N GLN A 55 -11.98 -6.32 -0.27
CA GLN A 55 -11.94 -4.92 -0.70
C GLN A 55 -11.69 -4.86 -2.21
N LYS A 56 -12.36 -3.91 -2.88
CA LYS A 56 -12.05 -3.59 -4.27
C LYS A 56 -10.76 -2.77 -4.31
N PHE A 57 -9.76 -3.26 -5.02
CA PHE A 57 -8.56 -2.50 -5.30
C PHE A 57 -8.56 -2.01 -6.74
N LYS A 58 -8.51 -0.69 -6.90
CA LYS A 58 -8.50 0.00 -8.19
C LYS A 58 -7.09 0.08 -8.80
N GLY A 59 -6.06 0.00 -7.97
CA GLY A 59 -4.67 0.19 -8.41
C GLY A 59 -4.34 1.64 -8.73
N ILE A 60 -3.04 1.93 -8.80
CA ILE A 60 -2.54 3.31 -8.93
C ILE A 60 -3.03 4.01 -10.21
N LYS A 61 -3.22 3.25 -11.31
CA LYS A 61 -3.66 3.83 -12.60
C LYS A 61 -5.10 4.33 -12.56
N GLU A 62 -5.99 3.57 -11.93
CA GLU A 62 -7.41 3.96 -11.82
C GLU A 62 -7.56 5.08 -10.80
N TRP A 63 -6.83 5.02 -9.67
CA TRP A 63 -6.77 6.10 -8.69
C TRP A 63 -6.36 7.45 -9.30
N LEU A 64 -5.32 7.44 -10.15
CA LEU A 64 -4.85 8.64 -10.87
C LEU A 64 -5.87 9.20 -11.87
N ASN A 65 -6.83 8.41 -12.32
CA ASN A 65 -7.88 8.87 -13.23
C ASN A 65 -9.09 9.45 -12.49
N GLU A 66 -9.20 9.19 -11.19
CA GLU A 66 -10.33 9.61 -10.33
C GLU A 66 -9.98 10.77 -9.40
N SER A 67 -8.69 11.08 -9.23
CA SER A 67 -8.15 12.16 -8.38
C SER A 67 -7.93 13.43 -9.19
#